data_AF-A0A7S2BSY1-F1
#
_entry.id   AF-A0A7S2BSY1-F1
#
_cell.length_a   1.000
_cell.length_b   1.000
_cell.length_c   1.000
_cell.angle_alpha   90.00
_cell.angle_beta   90.00
_cell.angle_gamma   90.00
#
_symmetry.space_group_name_H-M   'P 1'
#
loop_
_entity.id
_entity.type
_entity.pdbx_description
1 polymer ?
#
loop_
_entity_poly.entity_id
_entity_poly.type
_entity_poly.pdbx_seq_one_letter_code
_entity_poly.pdbx_strand_id
1 'polypeptide(L)'
;EDIYCHVSDCAVAVVEGFNATVFAYGQTGSGKTHTMFGPPGHVQSLAYGSSPNEESGVIPRAIMQIFQLAGELKHSKVSIYCSFVQIYNEQLFDMLRDPDRASPLEVHEDPKDGILVE
;
A
#
# COMPACT_ATOMS: atom_id res chain seq x y z
N GLU A 1 -5.96 -17.77 11.41
CA GLU A 1 -4.90 -18.00 10.41
C GLU A 1 -4.46 -16.64 9.90
N ASP A 2 -3.16 -16.35 9.91
CA ASP A 2 -2.66 -15.02 9.56
C ASP A 2 -2.83 -14.81 8.04
N ILE A 3 -3.83 -14.00 7.65
CA ILE A 3 -4.17 -13.71 6.25
C ILE A 3 -2.94 -13.25 5.46
N TYR A 4 -2.00 -12.57 6.13
CA TYR A 4 -0.80 -12.08 5.48
C TYR A 4 0.07 -13.19 4.90
N CYS A 5 0.11 -14.37 5.54
CA CYS A 5 0.87 -15.52 5.03
C CYS A 5 0.40 -16.00 3.65
N HIS A 6 -0.86 -15.75 3.28
CA HIS A 6 -1.39 -16.13 1.96
C HIS A 6 -1.03 -15.13 0.86
N VAL A 7 -0.56 -13.93 1.22
CA VAL A 7 -0.26 -12.84 0.28
C VAL A 7 1.18 -12.32 0.42
N SER A 8 1.99 -12.92 1.30
CA SER A 8 3.36 -12.49 1.56
C SER A 8 4.27 -12.62 0.34
N ASP A 9 3.96 -13.55 -0.56
CA ASP A 9 4.67 -13.73 -1.83
C ASP A 9 4.59 -12.49 -2.73
N CYS A 10 3.55 -11.65 -2.58
CA CYS A 10 3.44 -10.39 -3.30
C CYS A 10 4.59 -9.43 -2.94
N ALA A 11 5.01 -9.39 -1.66
CA ALA A 11 6.13 -8.54 -1.24
C ALA A 11 7.46 -9.04 -1.83
N VAL A 12 7.64 -10.36 -1.92
CA VAL A 12 8.81 -10.99 -2.57
C VAL A 12 8.83 -10.63 -4.05
N ALA A 13 7.72 -10.85 -4.76
CA ALA A 13 7.61 -10.57 -6.19
C ALA A 13 7.94 -9.11 -6.54
N VAL A 14 7.49 -8.14 -5.72
CA VAL A 14 7.80 -6.71 -5.93
C VAL A 14 9.29 -6.43 -5.82
N VAL A 15 9.98 -7.03 -4.85
CA VAL A 15 11.43 -6.84 -4.68
C VAL A 15 12.23 -7.54 -5.78
N GLU A 16 11.69 -8.60 -6.38
CA GLU A 16 12.24 -9.29 -7.56
C GLU A 16 11.97 -8.55 -8.89
N GLY A 17 11.19 -7.45 -8.86
CA GLY A 17 10.93 -6.61 -10.03
C GLY A 17 9.62 -6.94 -10.77
N PHE A 18 8.68 -7.63 -10.13
CA PHE A 18 7.34 -7.90 -10.67
C PHE A 18 6.28 -6.99 -10.05
N ASN A 19 5.24 -6.69 -10.83
CA ASN A 19 4.06 -5.99 -10.31
C ASN A 19 3.18 -6.95 -9.50
N ALA A 20 2.70 -6.51 -8.34
CA ALA A 20 1.73 -7.25 -7.53
C ALA A 20 0.57 -6.35 -7.10
N THR A 21 -0.62 -6.92 -6.93
CA THR A 21 -1.81 -6.19 -6.49
C THR A 21 -2.63 -7.05 -5.54
N VAL A 22 -2.96 -6.48 -4.38
CA VAL A 22 -3.85 -7.07 -3.39
C VAL A 22 -4.95 -6.07 -3.10
N PHE A 23 -6.22 -6.48 -3.24
CA PHE A 23 -7.37 -5.65 -2.95
C PHE A 23 -8.41 -6.43 -2.15
N ALA A 24 -9.12 -5.74 -1.26
CA ALA A 24 -10.19 -6.32 -0.46
C ALA A 24 -11.56 -5.95 -1.06
N TYR A 25 -12.40 -6.96 -1.32
CA TYR A 25 -13.75 -6.79 -1.88
C TYR A 25 -14.81 -7.41 -0.98
N GLY A 26 -16.00 -6.82 -0.94
CA GLY A 26 -17.11 -7.28 -0.11
C GLY A 26 -18.08 -6.16 0.26
N GLN A 27 -19.21 -6.52 0.89
CA GLN A 27 -20.24 -5.56 1.32
C GLN A 27 -19.73 -4.57 2.38
N THR A 28 -20.45 -3.46 2.58
CA THR A 28 -20.17 -2.55 3.70
C THR A 28 -20.27 -3.30 5.04
N GLY A 29 -19.33 -3.06 5.95
CA GLY A 29 -19.23 -3.77 7.21
C GLY A 29 -18.55 -5.14 7.15
N SER A 30 -18.16 -5.65 5.98
CA SER A 30 -17.52 -6.97 5.84
C SER A 30 -16.04 -7.03 6.27
N GLY A 31 -15.51 -5.96 6.84
CA GLY A 31 -14.11 -5.92 7.32
C GLY A 31 -13.05 -5.57 6.27
N LYS A 32 -13.37 -5.07 5.08
CA LYS A 32 -12.36 -4.66 4.06
C LYS A 32 -11.24 -3.76 4.62
N THR A 33 -11.63 -2.69 5.33
CA THR A 33 -10.68 -1.75 5.96
C THR A 33 -9.88 -2.46 7.05
N HIS A 34 -10.52 -3.32 7.83
CA HIS A 34 -9.86 -4.11 8.87
C HIS A 34 -8.82 -5.08 8.28
N THR A 35 -9.13 -5.74 7.17
CA THR A 35 -8.18 -6.64 6.48
C THR A 35 -6.97 -5.88 5.97
N MET A 36 -7.15 -4.70 5.36
CA MET A 36 -6.05 -3.94 4.75
C MET A 36 -5.20 -3.19 5.78
N PHE A 37 -5.82 -2.51 6.75
CA PHE A 37 -5.12 -1.63 7.70
C PHE A 37 -5.02 -2.18 9.13
N GLY A 38 -5.89 -3.12 9.52
CA GLY A 38 -6.09 -3.52 10.91
C GLY A 38 -7.26 -2.77 11.56
N PRO A 39 -7.48 -2.93 12.88
CA PRO A 39 -8.58 -2.28 13.57
C PRO A 39 -8.45 -0.74 13.53
N PRO A 40 -9.57 0.00 13.66
CA PRO A 40 -9.56 1.46 13.63
C PRO A 40 -8.55 2.04 14.63
N GLY A 41 -7.71 2.97 14.16
CA GLY A 41 -6.69 3.62 15.00
C GLY A 41 -5.42 2.78 15.24
N HIS A 42 -5.35 1.54 14.76
CA HIS A 42 -4.14 0.70 14.88
C HIS A 42 -2.94 1.33 14.20
N VAL A 43 -3.08 1.70 12.93
CA VAL A 43 -1.96 2.32 12.17
C VAL A 43 -1.51 3.64 12.80
N GLN A 44 -2.43 4.44 13.36
CA GLN A 44 -2.09 5.67 14.07
C GLN A 44 -1.42 5.44 15.44
N SER A 45 -1.68 4.30 16.09
CA SER A 45 -1.11 3.97 17.40
C SER A 45 0.26 3.29 17.31
N LEU A 46 0.64 2.79 16.13
CA LEU A 46 1.99 2.28 15.89
C LEU A 46 3.01 3.41 16.08
N ALA A 47 3.85 3.28 17.11
CA ALA A 47 4.98 4.20 17.27
C ALA A 47 5.93 4.06 16.06
N TYR A 48 6.54 5.17 15.67
CA TYR A 48 7.49 5.19 14.56
C TYR A 48 8.58 4.12 14.75
N GLY A 49 8.74 3.23 13.77
CA GLY A 49 9.70 2.11 13.84
C GLY A 49 9.20 0.86 14.57
N SER A 50 7.94 0.82 15.01
CA SER A 50 7.35 -0.39 15.62
C SER A 50 7.15 -1.48 14.58
N SER A 51 7.38 -2.73 14.98
CA SER A 51 7.04 -3.89 14.15
C SER A 51 5.52 -4.12 14.14
N PRO A 52 4.93 -4.57 13.01
CA PRO A 52 3.56 -5.02 12.96
C PRO A 52 3.30 -6.10 14.02
N ASN A 53 2.18 -5.98 14.74
CA ASN A 53 1.69 -6.99 15.67
C ASN A 53 0.56 -7.83 15.04
N GLU A 54 -0.01 -8.76 15.80
CA GLU A 54 -1.08 -9.66 15.37
C GLU A 54 -2.34 -8.95 14.82
N GLU A 55 -2.63 -7.74 15.29
CA GLU A 55 -3.78 -6.95 14.83
C GLU A 55 -3.53 -6.19 13.52
N SER A 56 -2.29 -6.14 13.06
CA SER A 56 -1.91 -5.38 11.86
C SER A 56 -2.54 -6.00 10.61
N GLY A 57 -3.08 -5.16 9.73
CA GLY A 57 -3.59 -5.60 8.42
C GLY A 57 -2.48 -5.92 7.40
N VAL A 58 -2.91 -6.19 6.17
CA VAL A 58 -2.02 -6.52 5.03
C VAL A 58 -1.01 -5.41 4.73
N ILE A 59 -1.44 -4.14 4.70
CA ILE A 59 -0.60 -3.00 4.30
C ILE A 59 0.62 -2.81 5.21
N PRO A 60 0.48 -2.64 6.54
CA PRO A 60 1.64 -2.43 7.42
C PRO A 60 2.62 -3.61 7.41
N ARG A 61 2.13 -4.85 7.25
CA ARG A 61 2.96 -6.05 7.14
C ARG A 61 3.72 -6.11 5.81
N ALA A 62 3.04 -5.81 4.70
CA ALA A 62 3.65 -5.73 3.37
C ALA A 62 4.77 -4.69 3.32
N ILE A 63 4.51 -3.49 3.87
CA ILE A 63 5.51 -2.42 3.94
C ILE A 63 6.74 -2.90 4.71
N MET A 64 6.56 -3.47 5.91
CA MET A 64 7.69 -3.96 6.71
C MET A 64 8.51 -5.02 5.97
N GLN A 65 7.85 -6.01 5.36
CA GLN A 65 8.53 -7.06 4.61
C GLN A 65 9.29 -6.50 3.39
N ILE A 66 8.71 -5.55 2.65
CA ILE A 66 9.39 -4.90 1.51
C ILE A 66 10.67 -4.19 1.99
N PHE A 67 10.61 -3.42 3.09
CA PHE A 67 11.78 -2.75 3.63
C PHE A 67 12.86 -3.74 4.11
N GLN A 68 12.46 -4.85 4.74
CA GLN A 68 13.39 -5.90 5.17
C GLN A 68 14.09 -6.53 3.96
N LEU A 69 13.32 -7.02 2.98
CA LEU A 69 13.85 -7.65 1.76
C LEU A 69 14.76 -6.69 0.97
N ALA A 70 14.36 -5.43 0.85
CA ALA A 70 15.18 -4.40 0.21
C ALA A 70 16.52 -4.18 0.94
N GLY A 71 16.54 -4.26 2.27
CA GLY A 71 17.76 -4.13 3.08
C GLY A 71 18.74 -5.30 2.92
N GLU A 72 18.26 -6.47 2.48
CA GLU A 72 19.07 -7.66 2.26
C GLU A 72 19.80 -7.65 0.90
N LEU A 73 19.44 -6.74 0.00
CA LEU A 73 20.05 -6.59 -1.34
C LEU A 73 21.42 -5.90 -1.28
N LYS A 74 22.48 -6.66 -0.96
CA LYS A 74 23.86 -6.16 -0.74
C LYS A 74 24.52 -5.39 -1.89
N HIS A 75 24.04 -5.52 -3.12
CA HIS A 75 24.67 -4.95 -4.32
C HIS A 75 23.73 -4.06 -5.15
N SER A 76 22.55 -3.73 -4.62
CA SER A 76 21.55 -2.92 -5.33
C SER A 76 21.27 -1.65 -4.55
N LYS A 77 21.24 -0.50 -5.23
CA LYS A 77 20.72 0.73 -4.66
C LYS A 77 19.20 0.69 -4.80
N VAL A 78 18.48 0.58 -3.68
CA VAL A 78 17.02 0.57 -3.67
C VAL A 78 16.50 1.95 -3.27
N SER A 79 15.48 2.42 -3.96
CA SER A 79 14.71 3.62 -3.58
C SER A 79 13.24 3.25 -3.60
N ILE A 80 12.55 3.53 -2.49
CA ILE A 80 11.15 3.18 -2.28
C ILE A 80 10.35 4.48 -2.25
N TYR A 81 9.30 4.52 -3.05
CA TYR A 81 8.36 5.63 -3.13
C TYR A 81 6.96 5.11 -2.77
N CYS A 82 6.11 5.97 -2.23
CA CYS A 82 4.74 5.63 -1.86
C CYS A 82 3.80 6.74 -2.34
N SER A 83 2.72 6.34 -2.98
CA SER A 83 1.59 7.20 -3.32
C SER A 83 0.36 6.68 -2.60
N PHE A 84 -0.48 7.57 -2.08
CA PHE A 84 -1.75 7.18 -1.48
C PHE A 84 -2.88 7.97 -2.14
N VAL A 85 -3.74 7.28 -2.87
CA VAL A 85 -4.75 7.90 -3.73
C VAL A 85 -6.13 7.38 -3.37
N GLN A 86 -7.12 8.27 -3.33
CA GLN A 86 -8.53 7.94 -3.15
C GLN A 86 -9.28 8.12 -4.47
N ILE A 87 -10.10 7.13 -4.83
CA ILE A 87 -11.10 7.27 -5.89
C ILE A 87 -12.45 7.54 -5.22
N TYR A 88 -13.05 8.68 -5.50
CA TYR A 88 -14.36 9.04 -4.98
C TYR A 88 -15.16 9.78 -6.05
N ASN A 89 -16.36 9.28 -6.36
CA ASN A 89 -17.24 9.86 -7.38
C ASN A 89 -16.54 10.07 -8.74
N GLU A 90 -15.84 9.03 -9.23
CA GLU A 90 -15.06 9.06 -10.48
C GLU A 90 -13.94 10.12 -10.52
N GLN A 91 -13.50 10.62 -9.37
CA GLN A 91 -12.40 11.56 -9.23
C GLN A 91 -11.29 10.97 -8.35
N LEU A 92 -10.04 11.24 -8.73
CA LEU A 92 -8.84 10.82 -8.00
C LEU A 92 -8.36 11.95 -7.11
N PHE A 93 -8.01 11.66 -5.86
CA PHE A 93 -7.46 12.63 -4.91
C PHE A 93 -6.18 12.08 -4.27
N ASP A 94 -5.12 12.89 -4.24
CA ASP A 94 -3.89 12.56 -3.53
C ASP A 94 -4.10 12.76 -2.02
N MET A 95 -4.09 11.66 -1.26
CA MET A 95 -4.29 11.64 0.19
C MET A 95 -3.07 12.11 0.97
N LEU A 96 -1.94 12.36 0.30
CA LEU A 96 -0.73 12.89 0.91
C LEU A 96 -0.61 14.42 0.75
N ARG A 97 -1.47 15.04 -0.06
CA ARG A 97 -1.55 16.50 -0.21
C ARG A 97 -2.37 17.14 0.92
N ASP A 98 -2.15 18.43 1.11
CA ASP A 98 -3.00 19.26 1.97
C ASP A 98 -4.46 19.19 1.49
N PRO A 99 -5.43 18.73 2.31
CA PRO A 99 -6.83 18.62 1.92
C PRO A 99 -7.42 19.94 1.40
N ASP A 100 -6.96 21.07 1.94
CA ASP A 100 -7.45 22.40 1.56
C ASP A 100 -6.93 22.85 0.18
N ARG A 101 -6.02 22.09 -0.43
CA ARG A 101 -5.39 22.37 -1.73
C ARG A 101 -5.54 21.22 -2.73
N ALA A 102 -6.37 20.23 -2.42
CA ALA A 102 -6.52 19.04 -3.25
C ALA A 102 -7.44 19.30 -4.45
N SER A 103 -6.84 19.51 -5.63
CA SER A 103 -7.54 19.34 -6.91
C SER A 103 -7.58 17.85 -7.28
N PRO A 104 -8.61 17.40 -8.03
CA PRO A 104 -8.59 16.06 -8.60
C PRO A 104 -7.33 15.83 -9.46
N LEU A 105 -6.77 14.63 -9.39
CA LEU A 105 -5.66 14.18 -10.23
C LEU A 105 -6.18 13.79 -11.61
N GLU A 106 -5.34 13.99 -12.63
CA GLU A 106 -5.63 13.56 -13.99
C GLU A 106 -5.02 12.18 -14.28
N VAL A 107 -5.70 11.39 -15.12
CA VAL A 107 -5.20 10.10 -15.60
C VAL A 107 -4.76 10.25 -17.04
N HIS A 108 -3.50 9.95 -17.30
CA HIS A 108 -2.91 9.97 -18.63
C HIS A 108 -2.54 8.55 -19.07
N GLU A 109 -2.51 8.31 -20.38
CA GLU A 109 -2.08 7.04 -20.97
C GLU A 109 -0.93 7.29 -21.94
N ASP A 110 0.22 6.68 -21.67
CA ASP A 110 1.36 6.68 -22.57
C ASP A 110 1.51 5.30 -23.25
N PRO A 111 1.72 5.23 -24.58
CA PRO A 111 1.84 3.94 -25.28
C PRO A 111 3.01 3.06 -24.83
N LYS A 112 4.03 3.62 -24.17
CA LYS A 112 5.20 2.92 -23.66
C LYS A 112 5.11 2.70 -22.15
N ASP A 113 4.74 3.74 -21.41
CA ASP A 113 4.79 3.75 -19.95
C ASP A 113 3.46 3.35 -19.28
N GLY A 114 2.38 3.20 -20.07
CA GLY A 114 1.08 2.77 -19.59
C GLY A 114 0.27 3.88 -18.93
N ILE A 115 -0.52 3.54 -17.91
CA ILE A 115 -1.40 4.47 -17.21
C ILE A 115 -0.60 5.24 -16.15
N LEU A 116 -0.71 6.57 -16.16
CA LEU A 116 -0.03 7.51 -15.27
C LEU A 116 -1.07 8.40 -14.57
N VAL A 117 -0.73 8.87 -13.36
CA VAL A 117 -1.56 9.79 -12.55
C VAL A 117 -0.73 11.02 -12.19
N GLU A 118 -1.26 12.23 -12.47
CA GLU A 118 -0.61 13.55 -12.25
C GLU A 118 -1.10 14.28 -10.98
#